data_AF-A0A4Z0QA75-F1
#
_entry.id   AF-A0A4Z0QA75-F1
#
_cell.length_a   1.000
_cell.length_b   1.000
_cell.length_c   1.000
_cell.angle_alpha   90.00
_cell.angle_beta   90.00
_cell.angle_gamma   90.00
#
_symmetry.space_group_name_H-M   'P 1'
#
loop_
_entity.id
_entity.type
_entity.pdbx_description
1 polymer ?
#
loop_
_entity_poly.entity_id
_entity_poly.type
_entity_poly.pdbx_seq_one_letter_code
_entity_poly.pdbx_strand_id
1 'polypeptide(L)'
;MKEDVLIDLADYRTAGALVYTGRDRGEEVRKKSRVDELAESADHVIVRIPEDTFSINPSFLEEFFRNIVKKMGASAFWQKFSFDNKGEYQVKDNLQLAIERILRKSSALSR
;
A
#
# COMPACT_ATOMS: atom_id res chain seq x y z
N MET A 1 14.02 4.54 20.31
CA MET A 1 13.52 5.50 19.31
C MET A 1 12.81 4.67 18.27
N LYS A 2 11.63 5.08 17.82
CA LYS A 2 11.00 4.44 16.68
C LYS A 2 11.68 4.99 15.43
N GLU A 3 11.80 4.15 14.41
CA GLU A 3 12.57 4.45 13.20
C GLU A 3 11.63 4.45 12.00
N ASP A 4 12.04 5.16 10.95
CA ASP A 4 11.40 5.10 9.66
C ASP A 4 11.76 3.79 8.97
N VAL A 5 10.77 3.13 8.39
CA VAL A 5 10.95 1.85 7.70
C VAL A 5 10.68 2.00 6.22
N LEU A 6 11.58 1.46 5.40
CA LEU A 6 11.43 1.38 3.96
C LEU A 6 10.87 0.02 3.54
N ILE A 7 9.83 0.03 2.72
CA ILE A 7 9.33 -1.14 1.98
C ILE A 7 9.57 -0.87 0.50
N ASP A 8 10.46 -1.64 -0.12
CA ASP A 8 10.70 -1.57 -1.57
C ASP A 8 9.81 -2.58 -2.30
N LEU A 9 8.90 -2.12 -3.17
CA LEU A 9 8.02 -3.04 -3.89
C LEU A 9 8.80 -3.94 -4.87
N ALA A 10 10.01 -3.57 -5.29
CA ALA A 10 10.87 -4.41 -6.13
C ALA A 10 11.17 -5.76 -5.46
N ASP A 11 11.34 -5.79 -4.14
CA ASP A 11 11.65 -7.00 -3.37
C ASP A 11 10.51 -8.02 -3.40
N TYR A 12 9.30 -7.56 -3.68
CA TYR A 12 8.09 -8.39 -3.76
C TYR A 12 7.56 -8.50 -5.19
N ARG A 13 8.41 -8.23 -6.18
CA ARG A 13 8.05 -8.33 -7.59
C ARG A 13 8.26 -9.74 -8.11
N THR A 14 7.34 -10.23 -8.93
CA THR A 14 7.61 -11.43 -9.73
C THR A 14 8.66 -11.09 -10.79
N ALA A 15 9.65 -11.94 -11.01
CA ALA A 15 10.71 -11.67 -11.98
C ALA A 15 10.15 -11.30 -13.37
N GLY A 16 10.57 -10.15 -13.90
CA GLY A 16 10.11 -9.60 -15.18
C GLY A 16 8.73 -8.92 -15.17
N ALA A 17 8.00 -8.92 -14.06
CA ALA A 17 6.71 -8.24 -13.99
C ALA A 17 6.90 -6.73 -13.72
N LEU A 18 6.30 -5.88 -14.55
CA LEU A 18 6.28 -4.42 -14.35
C LEU A 18 4.92 -3.91 -13.85
N VAL A 19 3.98 -4.82 -13.59
CA VAL A 19 2.60 -4.51 -13.20
C VAL A 19 2.27 -5.15 -11.86
N TYR A 20 1.73 -4.36 -10.94
CA TYR A 20 1.21 -4.83 -9.66
C TYR A 20 -0.32 -4.86 -9.72
N THR A 21 -0.91 -6.05 -9.78
CA THR A 21 -2.36 -6.21 -9.97
C THR A 21 -2.90 -7.40 -9.20
N GLY A 22 -4.20 -7.36 -8.90
CA GLY A 22 -4.93 -8.46 -8.28
C GLY A 22 -4.92 -8.41 -6.76
N ARG A 23 -6.03 -8.88 -6.19
CA ARG A 23 -6.25 -8.96 -4.75
C ARG A 23 -5.28 -9.94 -4.09
N ASP A 24 -5.16 -11.14 -4.67
CA ASP A 24 -4.28 -12.21 -4.17
C ASP A 24 -2.82 -11.73 -4.07
N ARG A 25 -2.36 -10.97 -5.08
CA ARG A 25 -1.01 -10.41 -5.05
C ARG A 25 -0.85 -9.33 -3.99
N GLY A 26 -1.84 -8.44 -3.84
CA GLY A 26 -1.84 -7.44 -2.78
C GLY A 26 -1.79 -8.07 -1.38
N GLU A 27 -2.51 -9.16 -1.17
CA GLU A 27 -2.46 -9.92 0.08
C GLU A 27 -1.10 -10.59 0.30
N GLU A 28 -0.52 -11.21 -0.74
CA GLU A 28 0.80 -11.82 -0.66
C GLU A 28 1.88 -10.80 -0.26
N VAL A 29 1.91 -9.65 -0.93
CA VAL A 29 2.88 -8.59 -0.64
C VAL A 29 2.65 -8.01 0.76
N ARG A 30 1.38 -7.84 1.19
CA ARG A 30 1.04 -7.40 2.56
C ARG A 30 1.64 -8.34 3.61
N LYS A 31 1.46 -9.65 3.43
CA LYS A 31 1.97 -10.68 4.35
C LYS A 31 3.50 -10.74 4.35
N LYS A 32 4.12 -10.75 3.17
CA LYS A 32 5.59 -10.85 3.03
C LYS A 32 6.32 -9.63 3.58
N SER A 33 5.80 -8.43 3.33
CA SER A 33 6.38 -7.18 3.83
C SER A 33 6.07 -6.91 5.30
N ARG A 34 5.11 -7.63 5.89
CA ARG A 34 4.61 -7.41 7.25
C ARG A 34 4.16 -5.96 7.48
N VAL A 35 3.67 -5.29 6.43
CA VAL A 35 3.28 -3.86 6.48
C VAL A 35 2.23 -3.55 7.56
N ASP A 36 1.36 -4.52 7.88
CA ASP A 36 0.38 -4.38 8.97
C ASP A 36 1.07 -4.16 10.33
N GLU A 37 2.14 -4.90 10.62
CA GLU A 37 2.91 -4.78 11.86
C GLU A 37 3.78 -3.52 11.86
N LEU A 38 4.42 -3.22 10.72
CA LEU A 38 5.26 -2.03 10.55
C LEU A 38 4.45 -0.74 10.71
N ALA A 39 3.20 -0.73 10.26
CA ALA A 39 2.29 0.40 10.48
C ALA A 39 2.01 0.68 11.96
N GLU A 40 2.17 -0.31 12.84
CA GLU A 40 1.96 -0.16 14.29
C GLU A 40 3.27 0.20 15.01
N SER A 41 4.37 -0.43 14.62
CA SER A 41 5.65 -0.36 15.34
C SER A 41 6.55 0.79 14.88
N ALA A 42 6.62 1.07 13.58
CA ALA A 42 7.50 2.12 13.02
C ALA A 42 7.01 3.51 13.43
N ASP A 43 7.81 4.55 13.23
CA ASP A 43 7.31 5.94 13.30
C ASP A 43 6.65 6.32 11.99
N HIS A 44 7.37 6.16 10.88
CA HIS A 44 6.87 6.38 9.54
C HIS A 44 7.20 5.19 8.62
N VAL A 45 6.36 4.95 7.61
CA VAL A 45 6.60 3.88 6.61
C VAL A 45 6.72 4.51 5.22
N ILE A 46 7.86 4.31 4.58
CA ILE A 46 8.14 4.77 3.22
C ILE A 46 7.93 3.58 2.28
N VAL A 47 7.05 3.72 1.31
CA VAL A 47 6.84 2.70 0.27
C VAL A 47 7.51 3.18 -1.02
N ARG A 48 8.56 2.48 -1.45
CA ARG A 48 9.23 2.79 -2.72
C ARG A 48 8.55 2.06 -3.87
N ILE A 49 8.21 2.84 -4.90
CA ILE A 49 7.69 2.36 -6.18
C ILE A 49 8.88 2.21 -7.13
N PRO A 50 9.16 1.00 -7.67
CA PRO A 50 10.24 0.81 -8.62
C PRO A 50 10.07 1.69 -9.85
N GLU A 51 11.17 2.30 -10.31
CA GLU A 51 11.12 3.32 -11.36
C GLU A 51 10.62 2.78 -12.71
N ASP A 52 10.82 1.48 -12.95
CA ASP A 52 10.37 0.74 -14.14
C ASP A 52 8.94 0.21 -14.02
N THR A 53 8.20 0.58 -12.97
CA THR A 53 6.79 0.18 -12.81
C THR A 53 5.95 0.75 -13.93
N PHE A 54 5.24 -0.13 -14.65
CA PHE A 54 4.28 0.26 -15.69
C PHE A 54 2.94 0.66 -15.09
N SER A 55 2.41 -0.12 -14.14
CA SER A 55 1.17 0.22 -13.43
C SER A 55 0.98 -0.51 -12.11
N ILE A 56 0.21 0.12 -11.21
CA ILE A 56 -0.30 -0.50 -9.98
C ILE A 56 -1.82 -0.34 -9.96
N ASN A 57 -2.55 -1.45 -9.96
CA ASN A 57 -4.02 -1.41 -9.96
C ASN A 57 -4.59 -1.12 -8.56
N PRO A 58 -5.71 -0.37 -8.46
CA PRO A 58 -6.36 -0.11 -7.18
C PRO A 58 -6.71 -1.37 -6.39
N SER A 59 -7.04 -2.49 -7.06
CA SER A 59 -7.36 -3.76 -6.38
C SER A 59 -6.17 -4.37 -5.64
N PHE A 60 -4.95 -4.18 -6.14
CA PHE A 60 -3.73 -4.57 -5.43
C PHE A 60 -3.54 -3.71 -4.17
N LEU A 61 -3.64 -2.38 -4.32
CA LEU A 61 -3.50 -1.43 -3.22
C LEU A 61 -4.61 -1.60 -2.16
N GLU A 62 -5.83 -1.91 -2.60
CA GLU A 62 -6.96 -2.23 -1.74
C GLU A 62 -6.59 -3.35 -0.76
N GLU A 63 -6.05 -4.47 -1.25
CA GLU A 63 -5.67 -5.58 -0.37
C GLU A 63 -4.37 -5.33 0.38
N PHE A 64 -3.42 -4.61 -0.22
CA PHE A 64 -2.13 -4.29 0.41
C PHE A 64 -2.30 -3.41 1.65
N PHE A 65 -3.26 -2.48 1.64
CA PHE A 65 -3.47 -1.54 2.74
C PHE A 65 -4.79 -1.74 3.51
N ARG A 66 -5.58 -2.78 3.19
CA ARG A 66 -6.94 -2.97 3.73
C ARG A 66 -7.03 -2.87 5.26
N ASN A 67 -6.11 -3.51 5.98
CA ASN A 67 -6.19 -3.67 7.42
C ASN A 67 -5.80 -2.35 8.10
N ILE A 68 -4.72 -1.74 7.62
CA ILE A 68 -4.21 -0.45 8.06
C ILE A 68 -5.29 0.62 7.89
N VAL A 69 -5.81 0.80 6.68
CA VAL A 69 -6.81 1.84 6.39
C VAL A 69 -8.11 1.61 7.16
N LYS A 70 -8.57 0.35 7.31
CA LYS A 70 -9.74 0.04 8.15
C LYS A 70 -9.52 0.38 9.62
N LYS A 71 -8.31 0.19 10.13
CA LYS A 71 -7.97 0.41 11.55
C LYS A 71 -7.80 1.89 11.87
N MET A 72 -7.06 2.65 11.05
CA MET A 72 -6.68 4.04 11.38
C MET A 72 -7.38 5.12 10.54
N GLY A 73 -8.05 4.75 9.45
CA GLY A 73 -8.68 5.70 8.54
C GLY A 73 -7.70 6.43 7.61
N ALA A 74 -8.25 7.21 6.66
CA ALA A 74 -7.44 7.87 5.63
C ALA A 74 -6.48 8.93 6.17
N SER A 75 -6.93 9.78 7.12
CA SER A 75 -6.10 10.88 7.61
C SER A 75 -4.83 10.37 8.32
N ALA A 76 -4.97 9.39 9.22
CA ALA A 76 -3.83 8.77 9.88
C ALA A 76 -2.96 7.98 8.89
N PHE A 77 -3.55 7.31 7.90
CA PHE A 77 -2.79 6.65 6.84
C PHE A 77 -1.85 7.62 6.11
N TRP A 78 -2.35 8.78 5.68
CA TRP A 78 -1.53 9.78 4.97
C TRP A 78 -0.48 10.46 5.85
N GLN A 79 -0.65 10.48 7.16
CA GLN A 79 0.40 10.92 8.10
C GLN A 79 1.45 9.84 8.33
N LYS A 80 1.04 8.57 8.25
CA LYS A 80 1.88 7.41 8.56
C LYS A 80 2.73 6.93 7.39
N PHE A 81 2.24 7.11 6.17
CA PHE A 81 2.85 6.60 4.95
C PHE A 81 3.31 7.72 4.03
N SER A 82 4.48 7.53 3.43
CA SER A 82 4.95 8.30 2.28
C SER A 82 5.37 7.37 1.16
N PHE A 83 5.44 7.90 -0.06
CA PHE A 83 5.71 7.13 -1.27
C PHE A 83 6.92 7.72 -2.00
N ASP A 84 7.99 6.93 -2.09
CA ASP A 84 9.16 7.25 -2.93
C ASP A 84 8.85 6.79 -4.36
N ASN A 85 8.29 7.69 -5.16
CA ASN A 85 7.79 7.41 -6.51
C ASN A 85 8.57 8.20 -7.57
N LYS A 86 9.84 7.83 -7.80
CA LYS A 86 10.72 8.52 -8.77
C LYS A 86 10.53 8.14 -10.24
N GLY A 87 9.82 7.04 -10.51
CA GLY A 87 9.51 6.59 -11.87
C GLY A 87 8.42 7.41 -12.57
N GLU A 88 8.19 7.12 -13.85
CA GLU A 88 7.16 7.81 -14.66
C GLU A 88 5.74 7.52 -14.17
N TYR A 89 5.44 6.27 -13.84
CA TYR A 89 4.14 5.89 -13.28
C TYR A 89 3.90 6.56 -11.94
N GLN A 90 2.75 7.21 -11.76
CA GLN A 90 2.38 7.90 -10.51
C GLN A 90 1.29 7.12 -9.76
N VAL A 91 1.59 6.64 -8.55
CA VAL A 91 0.69 5.78 -7.76
C VAL A 91 -0.50 6.51 -7.13
N LYS A 92 -0.41 7.84 -6.98
CA LYS A 92 -1.28 8.66 -6.11
C LYS A 92 -2.78 8.45 -6.37
N ASP A 93 -3.23 8.52 -7.62
CA ASP A 93 -4.66 8.44 -7.95
C ASP A 93 -5.24 7.05 -7.68
N ASN A 94 -4.49 6.00 -8.03
CA ASN A 94 -4.90 4.62 -7.75
C ASN A 94 -4.89 4.31 -6.24
N LEU A 95 -3.95 4.89 -5.49
CA LEU A 95 -3.90 4.79 -4.04
C LEU A 95 -5.09 5.50 -3.38
N GLN A 96 -5.40 6.73 -3.79
CA GLN A 96 -6.57 7.47 -3.30
C GLN A 96 -7.86 6.67 -3.53
N LEU A 97 -8.05 6.15 -4.75
CA LEU A 97 -9.21 5.33 -5.09
C LEU A 97 -9.28 4.05 -4.24
N ALA A 98 -8.15 3.39 -3.99
CA ALA A 98 -8.10 2.20 -3.15
C ALA A 98 -8.51 2.50 -1.70
N ILE A 99 -7.99 3.57 -1.10
CA ILE A 99 -8.33 4.02 0.26
C ILE A 99 -9.84 4.30 0.37
N GLU A 100 -10.40 5.05 -0.58
CA GLU A 100 -11.84 5.35 -0.62
C GLU A 100 -12.70 4.08 -0.73
N ARG A 101 -12.28 3.11 -1.53
CA ARG A 101 -12.99 1.83 -1.67
C ARG A 101 -12.93 0.98 -0.41
N ILE A 102 -11.79 0.95 0.29
CA ILE A 102 -11.66 0.26 1.58
C ILE A 102 -12.64 0.86 2.60
N LEU A 103 -12.66 2.20 2.72
CA LEU A 103 -13.50 2.89 3.70
C LEU A 103 -15.00 2.75 3.40
N ARG A 104 -15.41 2.85 2.12
CA ARG A 104 -16.81 2.61 1.72
C ARG A 104 -17.28 1.22 2.11
N LYS A 105 -16.48 0.18 1.82
CA LYS A 105 -16.82 -1.20 2.19
C LYS A 105 -16.90 -1.39 3.70
N SER A 106 -16.05 -0.70 4.47
CA SER A 106 -16.11 -0.74 5.93
C SER A 106 -17.43 -0.16 6.45
N SER A 107 -17.83 1.02 5.94
CA SER A 107 -19.09 1.65 6.37
C SER A 107 -20.35 0.87 5.99
N ALA A 108 -20.30 0.08 4.92
CA ALA A 108 -21.42 -0.75 4.48
C ALA A 108 -21.60 -2.02 5.35
N LEU A 109 -20.52 -2.51 5.98
CA LEU A 109 -20.55 -3.69 6.86
C LEU A 109 -20.87 -3.35 8.32
N SER A 110 -20.82 -2.07 8.70
CA SER A 110 -21.13 -1.57 10.05
C SER A 110 -22.60 -1.14 10.23
N ARG A 111 -23.47 -1.40 9.25
CA ARG A 111 -24.90 -1.06 9.29
C ARG A 111 -25.75 -2.31 9.50
#